data_AF-A0A9X5HDQ3-F1
#
_entry.id   AF-A0A9X5HDQ3-F1
#
_cell.length_a   1.000
_cell.length_b   1.000
_cell.length_c   1.000
_cell.angle_alpha   90.00
_cell.angle_beta   90.00
_cell.angle_gamma   90.00
#
_symmetry.space_group_name_H-M   'P 1'
#
loop_
_entity.id
_entity.type
_entity.pdbx_description
1 polymer ?
#
loop_
_entity_poly.entity_id
_entity_poly.type
_entity_poly.pdbx_seq_one_letter_code
_entity_poly.pdbx_strand_id
1 'polypeptide(L)'
;MHRITVVGGGFAGLTAAVSAAEAGAKVTLYEAHHTLGGRARTADAPYRTNEGPHALYNGGPHWTWLRERGLLGPLAPLPLREAARLRL
;
A
#
# COMPACT_ATOMS: atom_id res chain seq x y z
N MET A 1 22.96 13.98 7.65
CA MET A 1 22.09 13.30 6.67
C MET A 1 22.37 11.81 6.70
N HIS A 2 21.38 10.98 7.04
CA HIS A 2 21.53 9.54 7.03
C HIS A 2 21.37 8.96 5.61
N ARG A 3 22.17 7.96 5.26
CA ARG A 3 21.99 7.16 4.03
C ARG A 3 21.38 5.82 4.42
N ILE A 4 20.23 5.48 3.86
CA ILE A 4 19.49 4.26 4.18
C ILE A 4 19.36 3.41 2.91
N THR A 5 19.71 2.14 3.02
CA THR A 5 19.47 1.16 1.96
C THR A 5 18.29 0.28 2.35
N VAL A 6 17.30 0.19 1.46
CA VAL A 6 16.13 -0.66 1.62
C VAL A 6 16.24 -1.81 0.61
N VAL A 7 16.09 -3.04 1.08
CA VAL A 7 16.10 -4.24 0.22
C VAL A 7 14.69 -4.82 0.18
N GLY A 8 14.11 -4.88 -1.02
CA GLY A 8 12.73 -5.26 -1.28
C GLY A 8 11.83 -4.05 -1.57
N GLY A 9 11.21 -4.03 -2.74
CA GLY A 9 10.23 -3.05 -3.23
C GLY A 9 8.77 -3.50 -3.03
N GLY A 10 8.51 -4.36 -2.05
CA GLY A 10 7.15 -4.71 -1.61
C GLY A 10 6.51 -3.64 -0.73
N PHE A 11 5.26 -3.85 -0.31
CA PHE A 11 4.49 -2.90 0.51
C PHE A 11 5.28 -2.34 1.72
N ALA A 12 5.91 -3.22 2.51
CA ALA A 12 6.70 -2.81 3.67
C ALA A 12 7.94 -1.99 3.29
N GLY A 13 8.70 -2.42 2.26
CA GLY A 13 9.91 -1.73 1.82
C GLY A 13 9.62 -0.36 1.22
N LEU A 14 8.55 -0.24 0.42
CA LEU A 14 8.08 1.04 -0.09
C LEU A 14 7.65 1.98 1.05
N THR A 15 6.88 1.48 2.01
CA THR A 15 6.47 2.26 3.20
C THR A 15 7.69 2.76 3.99
N ALA A 16 8.69 1.90 4.20
CA ALA A 16 9.92 2.24 4.90
C ALA A 16 10.76 3.26 4.13
N ALA A 17 10.92 3.08 2.81
CA ALA A 17 11.68 3.98 1.95
C ALA A 17 11.07 5.39 1.91
N VAL A 18 9.75 5.47 1.74
CA VAL A 18 9.03 6.76 1.73
C VAL A 18 9.15 7.45 3.09
N SER A 19 8.87 6.72 4.18
CA SER A 19 8.93 7.31 5.54
C SER A 19 10.34 7.80 5.90
N ALA A 20 11.38 7.05 5.49
CA ALA A 20 12.77 7.47 5.69
C ALA A 20 13.14 8.70 4.86
N ALA A 21 12.67 8.79 3.62
CA ALA A 21 12.90 9.94 2.75
C ALA A 21 12.21 11.21 3.30
N GLU A 22 10.98 11.09 3.80
CA GLU A 22 10.24 12.18 4.45
C GLU A 22 10.94 12.66 5.73
N ALA A 23 11.62 11.77 6.44
CA ALA A 23 12.47 12.11 7.59
C ALA A 23 13.82 12.74 7.21
N GLY A 24 14.07 13.00 5.92
CA GLY A 24 15.28 13.67 5.42
C GLY A 24 16.47 12.74 5.17
N ALA A 25 16.27 11.42 5.14
CA ALA A 25 17.31 10.48 4.76
C ALA A 25 17.49 10.40 3.23
N LYS A 26 18.72 10.14 2.78
CA LYS A 26 19.00 9.76 1.40
C LYS A 26 18.79 8.26 1.25
N VAL A 27 17.72 7.86 0.57
CA VAL A 27 17.30 6.46 0.47
C VAL A 27 17.73 5.86 -0.88
N THR A 28 18.16 4.60 -0.85
CA THR A 28 18.34 3.76 -2.05
C THR A 28 17.58 2.46 -1.84
N LEU A 29 16.67 2.13 -2.75
CA LEU A 29 15.85 0.92 -2.69
C LEU A 29 16.29 -0.05 -3.80
N TYR A 30 16.47 -1.32 -3.45
CA TYR A 30 16.75 -2.41 -4.39
C TYR A 30 15.57 -3.38 -4.41
N GLU A 31 15.07 -3.70 -5.60
CA GLU A 31 14.05 -4.72 -5.84
C GLU A 31 14.63 -5.78 -6.77
N ALA A 32 14.38 -7.05 -6.47
CA ALA A 32 14.88 -8.18 -7.25
C ALA A 32 14.02 -8.42 -8.51
N HIS A 33 12.72 -8.10 -8.45
CA HIS A 33 11.80 -8.19 -9.56
C HIS A 33 11.94 -7.02 -10.54
N HIS A 34 11.43 -7.22 -11.76
CA HIS A 34 11.35 -6.16 -12.78
C HIS A 34 10.36 -5.04 -12.45
N THR A 35 9.49 -5.24 -11.46
CA THR A 35 8.44 -4.29 -11.06
C THR A 35 8.35 -4.22 -9.55
N LEU A 36 8.02 -3.04 -9.03
CA LEU A 36 7.71 -2.82 -7.62
C LEU A 36 6.39 -3.51 -7.21
N GLY A 37 6.15 -3.58 -5.90
CA GLY A 37 4.90 -4.02 -5.29
C GLY A 37 5.03 -5.35 -4.55
N GLY A 38 5.94 -6.24 -4.96
CA GLY A 38 6.07 -7.58 -4.38
C GLY A 38 4.71 -8.31 -4.37
N ARG A 39 4.26 -8.81 -3.22
CA ARG A 39 2.93 -9.44 -3.08
C ARG A 39 1.75 -8.47 -3.10
N ALA A 40 1.97 -7.15 -3.02
CA ALA A 40 0.90 -6.16 -3.07
C ALA A 40 0.53 -5.77 -4.52
N ARG A 41 0.86 -6.63 -5.49
CA ARG A 41 0.49 -6.44 -6.90
C ARG A 41 -0.91 -6.97 -7.16
N THR A 42 -1.58 -6.33 -8.10
CA THR A 42 -2.84 -6.76 -8.67
C THR A 42 -2.59 -7.11 -10.13
N ALA A 43 -2.87 -8.35 -10.53
CA ALA A 43 -2.87 -8.71 -11.94
C ALA A 43 -4.08 -8.10 -12.64
N ASP A 44 -3.91 -7.73 -13.90
CA ASP A 44 -4.97 -7.17 -14.73
C ASP A 44 -5.55 -8.21 -15.70
N ALA A 45 -6.84 -8.05 -15.99
CA ALA A 45 -7.63 -8.69 -17.04
C ALA A 45 -7.65 -10.25 -17.14
N PRO A 46 -8.80 -10.85 -17.54
CA PRO A 46 -10.13 -10.23 -17.59
C PRO A 46 -10.67 -9.89 -16.18
N TYR A 47 -10.00 -10.38 -15.13
CA TYR A 47 -10.33 -10.12 -13.74
C TYR A 47 -9.11 -9.60 -12.98
N ARG A 48 -9.36 -8.79 -11.95
CA ARG A 48 -8.31 -8.30 -11.07
C ARG A 48 -8.08 -9.29 -9.93
N THR A 49 -6.88 -9.83 -9.84
CA THR A 49 -6.49 -10.75 -8.75
C THR A 49 -5.34 -10.16 -7.96
N ASN A 50 -5.46 -10.15 -6.64
CA ASN A 50 -4.41 -9.68 -5.76
C ASN A 50 -3.49 -10.85 -5.40
N GLU A 51 -2.18 -10.68 -5.57
CA GLU A 51 -1.20 -11.72 -5.24
C GLU A 51 -0.99 -11.91 -3.73
N GLY A 52 -1.48 -10.97 -2.92
CA GLY A 52 -1.30 -10.97 -1.47
C GLY A 52 -2.44 -10.24 -0.75
N PRO A 53 -2.17 -9.11 -0.06
CA PRO A 53 -3.21 -8.40 0.68
C PRO A 53 -4.31 -7.91 -0.26
N HIS A 54 -5.57 -8.25 0.05
CA HIS A 54 -6.74 -7.88 -0.74
C HIS A 54 -7.64 -6.84 -0.05
N ALA A 55 -7.32 -6.48 1.21
CA ALA A 55 -8.07 -5.51 1.99
C ALA A 55 -7.15 -4.85 3.03
N LEU A 56 -7.43 -3.59 3.31
CA LEU A 56 -6.88 -2.87 4.46
C LEU A 56 -8.05 -2.47 5.37
N TYR A 57 -7.88 -2.68 6.67
CA TYR A 57 -8.89 -2.25 7.64
C TYR A 57 -8.96 -0.74 7.68
N ASN A 58 -10.17 -0.20 7.49
CA ASN A 58 -10.44 1.22 7.67
C ASN A 58 -10.06 1.64 9.10
N GLY A 59 -9.37 2.77 9.24
CA GLY A 59 -8.86 3.27 10.53
C GLY A 59 -7.61 2.56 11.06
N GLY A 60 -7.14 1.50 10.40
CA GLY A 60 -5.87 0.85 10.73
C GLY A 60 -4.65 1.71 10.40
N PRO A 61 -3.46 1.38 10.93
CA PRO A 61 -2.25 2.18 10.74
C PRO A 61 -1.86 2.33 9.27
N HIS A 62 -1.99 1.27 8.47
CA HIS A 62 -1.72 1.33 7.03
C HIS A 62 -2.71 2.22 6.27
N TRP A 63 -4.00 2.18 6.64
CA TRP A 63 -5.02 3.05 6.07
C TRP A 63 -4.71 4.51 6.34
N THR A 64 -4.43 4.84 7.61
CA THR A 64 -4.08 6.20 8.03
C THR A 64 -2.84 6.70 7.31
N TRP A 65 -1.77 5.88 7.25
CA TRP A 65 -0.52 6.23 6.58
C TRP A 65 -0.71 6.52 5.09
N LEU A 66 -1.50 5.70 4.38
CA LEU A 66 -1.82 5.89 2.96
C LEU A 66 -2.71 7.12 2.75
N ARG A 67 -3.70 7.32 3.62
CA ARG A 67 -4.64 8.47 3.55
C ARG A 67 -3.92 9.80 3.68
N GLU A 68 -3.03 9.91 4.67
CA GLU A 68 -2.24 11.12 4.93
C GLU A 68 -1.35 11.52 3.75
N ARG A 69 -1.00 10.54 2.89
CA ARG A 69 -0.17 10.75 1.69
C ARG A 69 -0.98 10.76 0.38
N GLY A 70 -2.31 10.68 0.46
CA GLY A 70 -3.17 10.64 -0.74
C GLY A 70 -3.01 9.36 -1.59
N LEU A 71 -2.54 8.26 -0.99
CA LEU A 71 -2.20 7.00 -1.69
C LEU A 71 -3.30 5.93 -1.67
N LEU A 72 -4.49 6.22 -1.13
CA LEU A 72 -5.59 5.24 -1.06
C LEU A 72 -6.23 4.91 -2.43
N GLY A 73 -6.04 5.79 -3.43
CA GLY A 73 -6.67 5.63 -4.74
C GLY A 73 -8.22 5.66 -4.68
N PRO A 74 -8.90 5.19 -5.74
CA PRO A 74 -10.36 5.12 -5.78
C PRO A 74 -10.91 4.09 -4.79
N LEU A 75 -11.80 4.53 -3.90
CA LEU A 75 -12.51 3.66 -2.97
C LEU A 75 -13.85 3.24 -3.57
N ALA A 76 -14.15 1.94 -3.56
CA ALA A 76 -15.45 1.46 -3.97
C ALA A 76 -16.50 1.84 -2.91
N PRO A 77 -17.63 2.49 -3.30
CA PRO A 77 -18.69 2.80 -2.37
C PRO A 77 -19.34 1.50 -1.88
N LEU A 78 -19.67 1.43 -0.59
CA LEU A 78 -20.46 0.34 -0.05
C LEU A 78 -21.93 0.51 -0.53
N PRO A 79 -22.53 -0.48 -1.19
CA PRO A 79 -23.93 -0.39 -1.60
C PRO A 79 -24.84 -0.17 -0.38
N LEU A 80 -25.82 0.74 -0.47
CA LEU A 80 -26.73 1.08 0.65
C LEU A 80 -27.42 -0.16 1.26
N ARG A 81 -27.72 -1.16 0.44
CA ARG A 81 -28.32 -2.43 0.90
C ARG A 81 -27.37 -3.24 1.80
N GLU A 82 -26.07 -3.20 1.51
CA GLU A 82 -25.04 -3.84 2.35
C GLU A 82 -24.74 -3.00 3.59
N ALA A 83 -24.77 -1.66 3.46
CA ALA A 83 -24.65 -0.76 4.62
C ALA A 83 -25.77 -1.01 5.65
N ALA A 84 -27.01 -1.23 5.20
CA ALA A 84 -28.13 -1.55 6.08
C ALA A 84 -28.01 -2.91 6.79
N ARG A 85 -27.16 -3.83 6.26
CA ARG A 85 -26.86 -5.13 6.88
C ARG A 85 -25.74 -5.08 7.90
N LEU A 86 -24.86 -4.07 7.81
CA LEU A 86 -23.91 -3.74 8.87
C LEU A 86 -24.66 -3.08 10.03
N ARG A 87 -25.44 -3.88 10.76
CA ARG A 87 -25.92 -3.48 12.08
C ARG A 87 -24.73 -3.52 13.04
N LEU A 88 -24.26 -2.35 13.45
CA LEU A 88 -23.37 -2.16 14.59
C LEU A 88 -24.06 -2.62 15.88
#